data_AF-A0A954CBC2-F1
#
_entry.id   AF-A0A954CBC2-F1
#
_cell.length_a   1.000
_cell.length_b   1.000
_cell.length_c   1.000
_cell.angle_alpha   90.00
_cell.angle_beta   90.00
_cell.angle_gamma   90.00
#
_symmetry.space_group_name_H-M   'P 1'
#
loop_
_entity.id
_entity.type
_entity.pdbx_description
1 polymer ?
#
loop_
_entity_poly.entity_id
_entity_poly.type
_entity_poly.pdbx_seq_one_letter_code
_entity_poly.pdbx_strand_id
1 'polypeptide(L)'
;FHVGPDALRWFYSFQKAWEMERANIRLKFGMRGLQELFTRRHWTMDDATPMETVRVLDPKPPVNRIEEILANMRKAFPALGEVRVAEAWAGMIDVTPDAIPVISGVDAIPGFFLSTGYSGHGFGIGPGVGRVTAELVTGAPTAVDLSPFRFSRFADGSAIGYGGAA
;
A
#
# COMPACT_ATOMS: atom_id res chain seq x y z
N PHE A 1 -1.00 -5.92 -11.31
CA PHE A 1 -1.80 -4.70 -11.42
C PHE A 1 -3.07 -5.00 -12.20
N HIS A 2 -4.24 -4.78 -11.60
CA HIS A 2 -5.50 -4.97 -12.32
C HIS A 2 -5.81 -3.72 -13.14
N VAL A 3 -6.15 -3.89 -14.41
CA VAL A 3 -6.57 -2.77 -15.25
C VAL A 3 -8.08 -2.59 -15.09
N GLY A 4 -8.48 -1.39 -14.65
CA GLY A 4 -9.86 -0.99 -14.41
C GLY A 4 -10.05 0.52 -14.62
N PRO A 5 -11.28 1.05 -14.45
CA PRO A 5 -11.61 2.46 -14.69
C PRO A 5 -10.71 3.44 -13.93
N ASP A 6 -10.35 3.15 -12.69
CA ASP A 6 -9.52 4.03 -11.87
C ASP A 6 -8.06 3.99 -12.29
N ALA A 7 -7.58 2.85 -12.79
CA ALA A 7 -6.26 2.79 -13.39
C ALA A 7 -6.14 3.72 -14.61
N LEU A 8 -7.22 3.85 -15.41
CA LEU A 8 -7.27 4.78 -16.54
C LEU A 8 -7.47 6.23 -16.08
N ARG A 9 -8.42 6.45 -15.16
CA ARG A 9 -8.76 7.77 -14.61
C ARG A 9 -7.55 8.47 -13.99
N TRP A 10 -6.76 7.73 -13.22
CA TRP A 10 -5.61 8.27 -12.48
C TRP A 10 -4.27 8.03 -13.18
N PHE A 11 -4.28 7.54 -14.42
CA PHE A 11 -3.05 7.18 -15.13
C PHE A 11 -2.05 8.34 -15.15
N TYR A 12 -2.48 9.55 -15.51
CA TYR A 12 -1.59 10.72 -15.58
C TYR A 12 -1.10 11.21 -14.22
N SER A 13 -1.88 10.99 -13.15
CA SER A 13 -1.47 11.29 -11.78
C SER A 13 -0.34 10.38 -11.31
N PHE A 14 -0.32 9.13 -11.79
CA PHE A 14 0.65 8.12 -11.37
C PHE A 14 1.60 7.67 -12.49
N GLN A 15 1.69 8.41 -13.60
CA GLN A 15 2.51 8.02 -14.75
C GLN A 15 3.99 7.87 -14.38
N LYS A 16 4.52 8.78 -13.55
CA LYS A 16 5.91 8.71 -13.05
C LYS A 16 6.13 7.47 -12.18
N ALA A 17 5.19 7.20 -11.27
CA ALA A 17 5.21 5.99 -10.45
C ALA A 17 5.15 4.71 -11.31
N TRP A 18 4.33 4.71 -12.35
CA TRP A 18 4.25 3.61 -13.30
C TRP A 18 5.55 3.43 -14.07
N GLU A 19 6.20 4.51 -14.54
CA GLU A 19 7.48 4.44 -15.23
C GLU A 19 8.58 3.81 -14.36
N MET A 20 8.61 4.14 -13.07
CA MET A 20 9.55 3.57 -12.10
C MET A 20 9.34 2.07 -11.90
N GLU A 21 8.08 1.62 -11.84
CA GLU A 21 7.74 0.22 -11.50
C GLU A 21 7.32 -0.64 -12.69
N ARG A 22 7.35 -0.12 -13.92
CA ARG A 22 6.82 -0.83 -15.11
C ARG A 22 7.45 -2.20 -15.35
N ALA A 23 8.71 -2.39 -14.94
CA ALA A 23 9.41 -3.67 -15.05
C ALA A 23 8.86 -4.75 -14.09
N ASN A 24 8.31 -4.32 -12.95
CA ASN A 24 7.77 -5.20 -11.91
C ASN A 24 6.24 -5.37 -12.02
N ILE A 25 5.57 -4.53 -12.82
CA ILE A 25 4.12 -4.54 -12.99
C ILE A 25 3.71 -5.58 -14.04
N ARG A 26 2.99 -6.61 -13.60
CA ARG A 26 2.21 -7.49 -14.50
C ARG A 26 0.78 -6.98 -14.61
N LEU A 27 0.38 -6.56 -15.80
CA LEU A 27 -0.99 -6.16 -16.10
C LEU A 27 -1.90 -7.40 -16.09
N LYS A 28 -3.04 -7.28 -15.41
CA LYS A 28 -4.06 -8.32 -15.30
C LYS A 28 -5.40 -7.73 -15.71
N PHE A 29 -5.99 -8.28 -16.75
CA PHE A 29 -7.37 -8.01 -17.14
C PHE A 29 -8.24 -9.13 -16.57
N GLY A 30 -9.36 -8.79 -15.94
CA GLY A 30 -10.21 -9.81 -15.34
C GLY A 30 -11.38 -9.23 -14.57
N MET A 31 -12.15 -10.11 -13.94
CA MET A 31 -13.41 -9.78 -13.25
C MET A 31 -13.27 -8.65 -12.24
N ARG A 32 -12.10 -8.49 -11.60
CA ARG A 32 -11.85 -7.39 -10.67
C ARG A 32 -11.95 -6.00 -11.31
N GLY A 33 -11.49 -5.84 -12.55
CA GLY A 33 -11.63 -4.58 -13.29
C GLY A 33 -13.07 -4.30 -13.72
N LEU A 34 -13.84 -5.36 -14.05
CA LEU A 34 -15.28 -5.25 -14.30
C LEU A 34 -16.06 -4.92 -13.03
N GLN A 35 -15.72 -5.54 -11.91
CA GLN A 35 -16.33 -5.26 -10.62
C GLN A 35 -16.20 -3.78 -10.28
N GLU A 36 -15.04 -3.19 -10.54
CA GLU A 36 -14.78 -1.76 -10.31
C GLU A 36 -15.65 -0.81 -11.15
N LEU A 37 -16.08 -1.22 -12.35
CA LEU A 37 -17.06 -0.47 -13.16
C LEU A 37 -18.43 -0.41 -12.49
N PHE A 38 -18.83 -1.47 -11.79
CA PHE A 38 -20.14 -1.59 -11.16
C PHE A 38 -20.13 -1.23 -9.67
N THR A 39 -18.95 -1.05 -9.06
CA THR A 39 -18.85 -0.59 -7.68
C THR A 39 -19.40 0.83 -7.58
N ARG A 40 -20.48 0.98 -6.80
CA ARG A 40 -21.06 2.28 -6.43
C ARG A 40 -19.96 3.19 -5.84
N ARG A 41 -20.04 4.50 -6.04
CA ARG A 41 -19.00 5.46 -5.60
C ARG A 41 -19.53 6.60 -4.73
N HIS A 42 -20.85 6.72 -4.64
CA HIS A 42 -21.54 7.73 -3.84
C HIS A 42 -22.62 7.02 -3.04
N TRP A 43 -22.64 7.29 -1.74
CA TRP A 43 -23.50 6.65 -0.76
C TRP A 43 -24.03 7.72 0.19
N THR A 44 -25.22 7.53 0.71
CA THR A 44 -25.69 8.27 1.89
C THR A 44 -25.06 7.68 3.15
N MET A 45 -25.27 8.32 4.29
CA MET A 45 -24.76 7.82 5.58
C MET A 45 -25.42 6.50 6.02
N ASP A 46 -26.59 6.17 5.48
CA ASP A 46 -27.37 4.97 5.82
C ASP A 46 -27.20 3.84 4.79
N ASP A 47 -26.51 4.10 3.68
CA ASP A 47 -26.26 3.12 2.64
C ASP A 47 -25.13 2.17 3.05
N ALA A 48 -25.31 0.87 2.78
CA ALA A 48 -24.22 -0.09 2.94
C ALA A 48 -23.06 0.24 1.98
N THR A 49 -21.83 0.33 2.51
CA THR A 49 -20.65 0.69 1.72
C THR A 49 -19.76 -0.53 1.40
N PRO A 50 -18.90 -0.47 0.37
CA PRO A 50 -17.93 -1.54 0.10
C PRO A 50 -17.01 -1.84 1.29
N MET A 51 -16.75 -0.85 2.14
CA MET A 51 -15.91 -1.01 3.33
C MET A 51 -16.61 -1.86 4.39
N GLU A 52 -17.94 -1.91 4.38
CA GLU A 52 -18.73 -2.77 5.27
C GLU A 52 -18.92 -4.18 4.71
N THR A 53 -18.99 -4.32 3.39
CA THR A 53 -19.06 -5.63 2.73
C THR A 53 -17.70 -6.34 2.72
N VAL A 54 -16.61 -5.57 2.67
CA VAL A 54 -15.23 -6.08 2.70
C VAL A 54 -14.47 -5.46 3.87
N ARG A 55 -14.81 -5.90 5.09
CA ARG A 55 -14.15 -5.46 6.33
C ARG A 55 -12.77 -6.07 6.54
N VAL A 56 -12.62 -7.33 6.16
CA VAL A 56 -11.37 -8.08 6.27
C VAL A 56 -10.97 -8.53 4.88
N LEU A 57 -9.85 -8.00 4.41
CA LEU A 57 -9.30 -8.37 3.12
C LEU A 57 -8.38 -9.57 3.30
N ASP A 58 -8.98 -10.77 3.27
CA ASP A 58 -8.32 -12.06 3.49
C ASP A 58 -8.13 -12.82 2.16
N PRO A 59 -7.06 -12.54 1.39
CA PRO A 59 -6.79 -13.27 0.16
C PRO A 59 -6.29 -14.68 0.44
N LYS A 60 -6.64 -15.63 -0.44
CA LYS A 60 -6.06 -16.98 -0.39
C LYS A 60 -4.56 -16.91 -0.70
N PRO A 61 -3.71 -17.60 0.07
CA PRO A 61 -2.28 -17.60 -0.19
C PRO A 61 -1.96 -18.39 -1.47
N PRO A 62 -1.05 -17.89 -2.33
CA PRO A 62 -0.70 -18.55 -3.58
C PRO A 62 0.19 -19.79 -3.33
N VAL A 63 -0.35 -20.99 -3.59
CA VAL A 63 0.32 -22.28 -3.34
C VAL A 63 1.68 -22.38 -4.02
N ASN A 64 1.79 -21.96 -5.29
CA ASN A 64 3.04 -22.00 -6.03
C ASN A 64 4.16 -21.16 -5.36
N ARG A 65 3.82 -20.02 -4.76
CA ARG A 65 4.78 -19.17 -4.05
C ARG A 65 5.22 -19.81 -2.73
N ILE A 66 4.32 -20.50 -2.04
CA ILE A 66 4.65 -21.24 -0.82
C ILE A 66 5.65 -22.36 -1.15
N GLU A 67 5.43 -23.10 -2.24
CA GLU A 67 6.33 -24.15 -2.71
C GLU A 67 7.71 -23.59 -3.09
N GLU A 68 7.76 -22.46 -3.80
CA GLU A 68 9.00 -21.73 -4.11
C GLU A 68 9.76 -21.32 -2.84
N ILE A 69 9.05 -20.75 -1.84
CA ILE A 69 9.65 -20.34 -0.56
C ILE A 69 10.22 -21.55 0.19
N LEU A 70 9.48 -22.66 0.27
CA LEU A 70 9.96 -23.89 0.91
C LEU A 70 11.21 -24.45 0.22
N ALA A 71 11.22 -24.45 -1.12
CA ALA A 71 12.38 -24.90 -1.89
C ALA A 71 13.61 -24.03 -1.62
N ASN A 72 13.44 -22.70 -1.55
CA ASN A 72 14.52 -21.76 -1.24
C ASN A 72 15.00 -21.90 0.20
N MET A 73 14.10 -22.08 1.16
CA MET A 73 14.44 -22.28 2.57
C MET A 73 15.25 -23.57 2.77
N ARG A 74 14.89 -24.67 2.11
CA ARG A 74 15.66 -25.93 2.16
C ARG A 74 17.07 -25.77 1.60
N LYS A 75 17.23 -24.96 0.55
CA LYS A 75 18.55 -24.63 -0.01
C LYS A 75 19.38 -23.75 0.93
N ALA A 76 18.74 -22.76 1.56
CA ALA A 76 19.40 -21.82 2.46
C ALA A 76 19.80 -22.46 3.81
N PHE A 77 18.99 -23.39 4.31
CA PHE A 77 19.14 -24.01 5.63
C PHE A 77 19.07 -25.54 5.56
N PRO A 78 20.06 -26.21 4.92
CA PRO A 78 20.03 -27.66 4.72
C PRO A 78 20.02 -28.46 6.03
N ALA A 79 20.56 -27.88 7.12
CA ALA A 79 20.60 -28.51 8.43
C ALA A 79 19.22 -28.70 9.09
N LEU A 80 18.16 -28.03 8.61
CA LEU A 80 16.80 -28.17 9.15
C LEU A 80 16.12 -29.48 8.74
N GLY A 81 16.66 -30.22 7.76
CA GLY A 81 16.07 -31.47 7.28
C GLY A 81 14.71 -31.26 6.59
N GLU A 82 13.79 -32.20 6.77
CA GLU A 82 12.44 -32.10 6.19
C GLU A 82 11.58 -31.11 6.98
N VAL A 83 11.24 -29.98 6.34
CA VAL A 83 10.31 -28.99 6.89
C VAL A 83 8.98 -29.04 6.14
N ARG A 84 7.89 -28.95 6.90
CA ARG A 84 6.49 -28.92 6.42
C ARG A 84 5.85 -27.58 6.79
N VAL A 85 4.92 -27.13 5.96
CA VAL A 85 4.11 -25.95 6.24
C VAL A 85 3.06 -26.31 7.28
N ALA A 86 3.12 -25.68 8.45
CA ALA A 86 2.08 -25.81 9.48
C ALA A 86 0.87 -24.95 9.15
N GLU A 87 1.11 -23.73 8.67
CA GLU A 87 0.08 -22.76 8.32
C GLU A 87 0.55 -21.85 7.19
N ALA A 88 -0.37 -21.41 6.35
CA ALA A 88 -0.14 -20.38 5.34
C ALA A 88 -1.31 -19.41 5.31
N TRP A 89 -1.00 -18.12 5.28
CA TRP A 89 -1.95 -17.03 5.18
C TRP A 89 -1.42 -15.98 4.19
N ALA A 90 -2.30 -15.09 3.74
CA ALA A 90 -1.89 -13.94 2.96
C ALA A 90 -2.61 -12.68 3.45
N GLY A 91 -1.96 -11.55 3.23
CA GLY A 91 -2.50 -10.24 3.54
C GLY A 91 -2.30 -9.29 2.37
N MET A 92 -3.00 -8.17 2.41
CA MET A 92 -2.82 -7.10 1.45
C MET A 92 -1.96 -6.01 2.08
N ILE A 93 -1.01 -5.52 1.29
CA ILE A 93 -0.10 -4.44 1.67
C ILE A 93 -0.39 -3.28 0.73
N ASP A 94 -0.60 -2.11 1.31
CA ASP A 94 -0.60 -0.83 0.63
C ASP A 94 0.85 -0.38 0.41
N VAL A 95 1.23 -0.29 -0.87
CA VAL A 95 2.58 0.06 -1.28
C VAL A 95 2.53 1.40 -2.00
N THR A 96 3.34 2.35 -1.55
CA THR A 96 3.55 3.62 -2.25
C THR A 96 4.59 3.46 -3.35
N PRO A 97 4.58 4.29 -4.40
CA PRO A 97 5.55 4.20 -5.50
C PRO A 97 7.03 4.26 -5.09
N ASP A 98 7.35 4.96 -4.01
CA ASP A 98 8.70 5.10 -3.45
C ASP A 98 8.97 4.18 -2.27
N ALA A 99 8.00 3.33 -1.89
CA ALA A 99 8.00 2.54 -0.66
C ALA A 99 8.13 3.36 0.64
N ILE A 100 7.94 4.69 0.58
CA ILE A 100 7.97 5.59 1.73
C ILE A 100 6.52 5.83 2.21
N PRO A 101 6.22 5.78 3.51
CA PRO A 101 4.87 6.04 4.02
C PRO A 101 4.34 7.44 3.64
N VAL A 102 3.02 7.59 3.69
CA VAL A 102 2.36 8.89 3.71
C VAL A 102 1.90 9.16 5.14
N ILE A 103 2.39 10.22 5.77
CA ILE A 103 2.04 10.68 7.12
C ILE A 103 1.87 12.20 7.04
N SER A 104 0.68 12.67 6.70
CA SER A 104 0.44 14.11 6.47
C SER A 104 -1.04 14.47 6.43
N GLY A 105 -1.33 15.75 6.60
CA GLY A 105 -2.62 16.32 6.19
C GLY A 105 -2.77 16.33 4.66
N VAL A 106 -4.00 16.44 4.19
CA VAL A 106 -4.31 16.62 2.76
C VAL A 106 -4.75 18.05 2.52
N ASP A 107 -3.92 18.84 1.83
CA ASP A 107 -4.13 20.29 1.64
C ASP A 107 -5.50 20.62 1.02
N ALA A 108 -5.98 19.78 0.11
CA ALA A 108 -7.26 19.96 -0.56
C ALA A 108 -8.49 19.71 0.37
N ILE A 109 -8.29 19.08 1.53
CA ILE A 109 -9.35 18.70 2.47
C ILE A 109 -8.88 19.02 3.91
N PRO A 110 -9.08 20.27 4.39
CA PRO A 110 -8.67 20.65 5.74
C PRO A 110 -9.25 19.73 6.81
N GLY A 111 -8.40 19.29 7.74
CA GLY A 111 -8.77 18.36 8.81
C GLY A 111 -8.73 16.87 8.41
N PHE A 112 -8.42 16.55 7.15
CA PHE A 112 -8.20 15.16 6.72
C PHE A 112 -6.72 14.80 6.78
N PHE A 113 -6.41 13.71 7.48
CA PHE A 113 -5.04 13.22 7.68
C PHE A 113 -4.90 11.79 7.16
N LEU A 114 -3.74 11.50 6.57
CA LEU A 114 -3.36 10.19 6.07
C LEU A 114 -2.18 9.65 6.87
N SER A 115 -2.26 8.37 7.21
CA SER A 115 -1.17 7.57 7.78
C SER A 115 -1.30 6.15 7.19
N THR A 116 -0.63 5.93 6.05
CA THR A 116 -0.81 4.76 5.17
C THR A 116 0.43 4.55 4.29
N GLY A 117 0.45 3.49 3.49
CA GLY A 117 1.50 3.26 2.50
C GLY A 117 2.77 2.70 3.08
N TYR A 118 2.68 1.93 4.17
CA TYR A 118 3.85 1.44 4.90
C TYR A 118 4.66 0.39 4.15
N SER A 119 4.17 -0.09 3.00
CA SER A 119 4.96 -0.85 2.04
C SER A 119 5.64 -2.09 2.64
N GLY A 120 4.98 -2.72 3.63
CA GLY A 120 5.45 -3.93 4.32
C GLY A 120 6.29 -3.69 5.59
N HIS A 121 6.63 -2.44 5.91
CA HIS A 121 7.52 -2.11 7.04
C HIS A 121 6.77 -1.57 8.28
N GLY A 122 5.43 -1.46 8.19
CA GLY A 122 4.60 -0.79 9.19
C GLY A 122 4.60 -1.44 10.58
N PHE A 123 4.84 -2.76 10.67
CA PHE A 123 4.80 -3.46 11.96
C PHE A 123 5.87 -2.94 12.93
N GLY A 124 7.12 -2.82 12.48
CA GLY A 124 8.23 -2.40 13.35
C GLY A 124 8.14 -0.93 13.76
N ILE A 125 7.67 -0.06 12.86
CA ILE A 125 7.59 1.39 13.10
C ILE A 125 6.24 1.84 13.67
N GLY A 126 5.26 0.94 13.78
CA GLY A 126 3.88 1.24 14.16
C GLY A 126 3.75 2.10 15.42
N PRO A 127 4.42 1.79 16.54
CA PRO A 127 4.36 2.61 17.75
C PRO A 127 4.86 4.05 17.53
N GLY A 128 5.95 4.22 16.80
CA GLY A 128 6.52 5.52 16.48
C GLY A 128 5.62 6.34 15.57
N VAL A 129 5.09 5.72 14.52
CA VAL A 129 4.17 6.41 13.60
C VAL A 129 2.84 6.73 14.27
N GLY A 130 2.33 5.87 15.15
CA GLY A 130 1.12 6.15 15.92
C GLY A 130 1.27 7.42 16.77
N ARG A 131 2.40 7.54 17.48
CA ARG A 131 2.73 8.76 18.24
C ARG A 131 2.81 10.00 17.34
N VAL A 132 3.60 9.95 16.27
CA VAL A 132 3.82 11.11 15.40
C VAL A 132 2.54 11.50 14.64
N THR A 133 1.69 10.54 14.29
CA THR A 133 0.38 10.80 13.69
C THR A 133 -0.54 11.50 14.71
N ALA A 134 -0.53 11.09 15.98
CA ALA A 134 -1.29 11.78 17.02
C ALA A 134 -0.79 13.21 17.25
N GLU A 135 0.53 13.43 17.27
CA GLU A 135 1.14 14.76 17.35
C GLU A 135 0.68 15.64 16.17
N LEU A 136 0.74 15.11 14.95
CA LEU A 136 0.30 15.80 13.73
C LEU A 136 -1.19 16.18 13.78
N VAL A 137 -2.07 15.25 14.16
CA VAL A 137 -3.54 15.48 14.20
C VAL A 137 -3.91 16.50 15.27
N THR A 138 -3.18 16.53 16.40
CA THR A 138 -3.45 17.47 17.50
C THR A 138 -2.76 18.82 17.33
N GLY A 139 -1.93 18.99 16.29
CA GLY A 139 -1.13 20.20 16.09
C GLY A 139 0.03 20.36 17.07
N ALA A 140 0.41 19.28 17.78
CA ALA A 140 1.58 19.28 18.64
C ALA A 140 2.88 19.24 17.82
N PRO A 141 4.01 19.70 18.38
CA PRO A 141 5.32 19.51 17.75
C PRO A 141 5.58 18.02 17.51
N THR A 142 5.94 17.66 16.27
CA THR A 142 6.22 16.29 15.90
C THR A 142 7.63 15.87 16.35
N ALA A 143 7.79 14.63 16.80
CA ALA A 143 9.08 14.10 17.23
C ALA A 143 10.11 13.95 16.10
N VAL A 144 9.66 13.98 14.84
CA VAL A 144 10.49 13.90 13.62
C VAL A 144 9.97 14.85 12.55
N ASP A 145 10.83 15.17 11.57
CA ASP A 145 10.42 15.90 10.37
C ASP A 145 9.54 15.03 9.47
N LEU A 146 8.31 15.50 9.22
CA LEU A 146 7.33 14.82 8.38
C LEU A 146 7.36 15.26 6.91
N SER A 147 8.18 16.24 6.55
CA SER A 147 8.28 16.77 5.17
C SER A 147 8.49 15.68 4.11
N PRO A 148 9.31 14.63 4.34
CA PRO A 148 9.48 13.54 3.36
C PRO A 148 8.23 12.65 3.19
N PHE A 149 7.33 12.64 4.19
CA PHE A 149 6.16 11.76 4.24
C PHE A 149 4.88 12.43 3.74
N ARG A 150 4.97 13.66 3.20
CA ARG A 150 3.81 14.40 2.70
C ARG A 150 3.18 13.72 1.49
N PHE A 151 1.86 13.73 1.43
CA PHE A 151 1.08 13.21 0.30
C PHE A 151 1.36 14.00 -0.99
N SER A 152 1.55 15.31 -0.88
CA SER A 152 1.76 16.22 -2.02
C SER A 152 3.02 15.93 -2.84
N ARG A 153 3.98 15.14 -2.31
CA ARG A 153 5.20 14.76 -3.05
C ARG A 153 4.93 13.99 -4.34
N PHE A 154 3.76 13.37 -4.46
CA PHE A 154 3.36 12.65 -5.67
C PHE A 154 2.75 13.56 -6.75
N ALA A 155 2.43 14.82 -6.41
CA ALA A 155 1.72 15.75 -7.30
C ALA A 155 2.50 17.03 -7.61
N ASP A 156 3.45 17.42 -6.76
CA ASP A 156 4.12 18.72 -6.83
C ASP A 156 5.42 18.74 -7.66
N GLY A 157 5.79 17.60 -8.26
CA GLY A 157 6.99 17.48 -9.08
C GLY A 157 8.26 17.08 -8.32
N SER A 158 8.17 16.83 -7.01
CA SER A 158 9.28 16.27 -6.22
C SER A 158 9.82 14.98 -6.80
N ALA A 159 11.11 14.71 -6.55
CA ALA A 159 11.69 13.42 -6.88
C ALA A 159 11.01 12.30 -6.06
N ILE A 160 10.65 11.21 -6.73
CA ILE A 160 10.04 10.02 -6.12
C ILE A 160 11.16 8.97 -6.01
N GLY A 161 11.50 8.54 -4.78
CA GLY A 161 12.51 7.51 -4.55
C GLY A 161 13.29 7.68 -3.25
N TYR A 162 14.08 6.65 -2.91
CA TYR A 162 15.05 6.72 -1.81
C TYR A 162 16.22 7.63 -2.20
N GLY A 163 16.37 8.75 -1.48
CA GLY A 163 17.46 9.71 -1.70
C GLY A 163 17.08 10.84 -2.66
N GLY A 164 16.40 11.85 -2.13
CA GLY A 164 16.37 13.18 -2.74
C GLY A 164 17.75 13.84 -2.58
N ALA A 165 18.74 13.37 -3.34
CA ALA A 165 20.01 14.05 -3.61
C ALA A 165 20.75 13.33 -4.74
N ALA A 166 20.54 13.82 -5.97
CA ALA A 166 21.54 13.91 -7.02
C ALA A 166 21.12 15.03 -7.99
#